data_AF-A0AAU0SDW8-F1
#
_entry.id   AF-A0AAU0SDW8-F1
#
_cell.length_a   1.000
_cell.length_b   1.000
_cell.length_c   1.000
_cell.angle_alpha   90.00
_cell.angle_beta   90.00
_cell.angle_gamma   90.00
#
_symmetry.space_group_name_H-M   'P 1'
#
loop_
_entity.id
_entity.type
_entity.pdbx_description
1 polymer ?
#
loop_
_entity_poly.entity_id
_entity_poly.type
_entity_poly.pdbx_seq_one_letter_code
_entity_poly.pdbx_strand_id
1 'polypeptide(L)' 'MSKLQWQAGRSEDLSQLLATAELHQSAAIGTATLYHFEQYGRENIAVTLPDGQTLLITCSADAPRRRRRIDSAVPPS' A
#
# COMPACT_ATOMS: atom_id res chain seq x y z
N MET A 1 -4.87 10.51 9.92
CA MET A 1 -5.38 9.23 9.41
C MET A 1 -4.95 9.17 7.96
N SER A 2 -3.92 8.39 7.65
CA SER A 2 -3.58 8.08 6.26
C SER A 2 -4.78 7.33 5.67
N LYS A 3 -5.28 7.80 4.52
CA LYS A 3 -6.38 7.13 3.83
C LYS A 3 -5.76 5.96 3.07
N LEU A 4 -6.35 4.78 3.21
CA LEU A 4 -6.03 3.67 2.31
C LEU A 4 -6.44 4.06 0.89
N GLN A 5 -5.52 3.88 -0.06
CA GLN A 5 -5.84 4.00 -1.47
C GLN A 5 -6.22 2.61 -1.94
N TRP A 6 -7.42 2.48 -2.53
CA TRP A 6 -7.90 1.21 -3.04
C TRP A 6 -8.48 1.39 -4.43
N GLN A 7 -8.27 0.39 -5.29
CA GLN A 7 -8.78 0.36 -6.64
C GLN A 7 -9.18 -1.06 -7.03
N ALA A 8 -10.26 -1.18 -7.80
CA ALA A 8 -10.60 -2.42 -8.48
C ALA A 8 -9.80 -2.55 -9.77
N GLY A 9 -9.37 -3.76 -10.08
CA GLY A 9 -8.63 -4.12 -11.28
C GLY A 9 -8.89 -5.58 -11.66
N ARG A 10 -8.04 -6.12 -12.53
CA ARG A 10 -8.13 -7.51 -12.98
C ARG A 10 -6.95 -8.34 -12.48
N SER A 11 -7.12 -9.66 -12.43
CA SER A 11 -6.07 -10.59 -12.01
C SER A 11 -4.87 -10.58 -12.97
N GLU A 12 -5.07 -10.26 -14.25
CA GLU A 12 -3.99 -10.12 -15.22
C GLU A 12 -3.07 -8.94 -14.84
N ASP A 13 -3.64 -7.80 -14.44
CA ASP A 13 -2.88 -6.64 -13.98
C ASP A 13 -2.07 -6.98 -12.72
N LEU A 14 -2.68 -7.73 -11.79
CA LEU A 14 -2.00 -8.19 -10.58
C LEU A 14 -0.80 -9.10 -10.91
N SER A 15 -0.93 -9.99 -11.89
CA SER A 15 0.18 -10.88 -12.28
C SER A 15 1.40 -10.08 -12.75
N GLN A 16 1.18 -8.97 -13.44
CA GLN A 16 2.24 -8.09 -13.90
C GLN A 16 2.87 -7.28 -12.75
N LEU A 17 2.08 -6.88 -11.76
CA LEU A 17 2.59 -6.24 -10.55
C LEU A 17 3.48 -7.21 -9.75
N LEU A 18 3.00 -8.43 -9.52
CA LEU A 18 3.70 -9.45 -8.75
C LEU A 18 5.02 -9.87 -9.41
N ALA A 19 5.14 -9.79 -10.73
CA ALA A 19 6.38 -10.09 -11.45
C ALA A 19 7.57 -9.19 -11.08
N THR A 20 7.31 -8.02 -10.50
CA THR A 20 8.34 -7.04 -10.09
C THR A 20 8.31 -6.71 -8.60
N ALA A 21 7.49 -7.43 -7.82
CA ALA A 21 7.28 -7.19 -6.41
C ALA A 21 8.00 -8.22 -5.54
N GLU A 22 8.27 -7.85 -4.29
CA GLU A 22 8.63 -8.78 -3.23
C GLU A 22 7.36 -9.29 -2.55
N LEU A 23 7.02 -10.57 -2.73
CA LEU A 23 5.87 -11.18 -2.08
C LEU A 23 6.24 -11.60 -0.66
N HIS A 24 5.58 -11.02 0.34
CA HIS A 24 5.78 -11.37 1.75
C HIS A 24 4.88 -12.53 2.18
N GLN A 25 3.61 -12.50 1.78
CA GLN A 25 2.64 -13.51 2.16
C GLN A 25 1.57 -13.70 1.09
N SER A 26 1.07 -14.93 0.96
CA SER A 26 -0.17 -15.21 0.25
C SER A 26 -1.04 -16.20 1.05
N ALA A 27 -2.35 -16.08 0.90
CA ALA A 27 -3.30 -16.96 1.56
C ALA A 27 -4.59 -17.10 0.74
N ALA A 28 -5.14 -18.31 0.70
CA ALA A 28 -6.52 -18.52 0.25
C ALA A 28 -7.48 -18.30 1.44
N ILE A 29 -8.45 -17.42 1.27
CA ILE A 29 -9.46 -17.08 2.29
C ILE A 29 -10.85 -17.24 1.66
N GLY A 30 -11.51 -18.36 1.99
CA GLY A 30 -12.77 -18.73 1.33
C GLY A 30 -12.54 -18.95 -0.16
N THR A 31 -13.23 -18.17 -0.99
CA THR A 31 -13.08 -18.20 -2.46
C THR A 31 -12.10 -17.15 -3.00
N ALA A 32 -11.53 -16.31 -2.13
CA ALA A 32 -10.60 -15.26 -2.52
C ALA A 32 -9.15 -15.67 -2.25
N THR A 33 -8.22 -15.05 -2.97
CA THR A 33 -6.78 -15.15 -2.68
C THR A 33 -6.26 -13.79 -2.28
N LEU A 34 -5.63 -13.71 -1.10
CA LEU A 34 -4.94 -12.53 -0.60
C LEU A 34 -3.45 -12.63 -0.91
N TYR A 35 -2.88 -11.51 -1.34
CA TYR A 35 -1.45 -11.31 -1.53
C TYR A 35 -1.02 -10.08 -0.74
N HIS A 36 0.07 -10.19 0.00
CA HIS A 36 0.75 -9.08 0.67
C HIS A 36 2.15 -8.99 0.09
N PHE A 37 2.47 -7.84 -0.50
CA PHE A 37 3.71 -7.65 -1.24
C PHE A 37 4.19 -6.20 -1.17
N GLU A 38 5.49 -6.01 -1.34
CA GLU A 38 6.10 -4.70 -1.50
C GLU A 38 6.50 -4.47 -2.95
N GLN A 39 6.25 -3.26 -3.44
CA GLN A 39 6.73 -2.83 -4.75
C GLN A 39 7.23 -1.39 -4.65
N TYR A 40 8.49 -1.15 -5.04
CA TYR A 40 9.13 0.17 -5.01
C TYR A 40 9.07 0.86 -3.64
N GLY A 41 9.31 0.13 -2.54
CA GLY A 41 9.26 0.70 -1.18
C GLY A 41 7.85 0.96 -0.67
N ARG A 42 6.82 0.45 -1.35
CA ARG A 42 5.41 0.61 -0.97
C ARG A 42 4.79 -0.74 -0.69
N GLU A 43 4.18 -0.83 0.48
CA GLU A 43 3.43 -1.99 0.90
C GLU A 43 2.05 -2.02 0.24
N ASN A 44 1.68 -3.19 -0.29
CA ASN A 44 0.42 -3.41 -0.99
C ASN A 44 -0.24 -4.70 -0.53
N ILE A 45 -1.56 -4.71 -0.56
CA ILE A 45 -2.39 -5.89 -0.38
C ILE A 45 -3.28 -6.03 -1.60
N ALA A 46 -3.30 -7.20 -2.23
CA ALA A 46 -4.24 -7.52 -3.29
C ALA A 46 -5.17 -8.66 -2.85
N VAL A 47 -6.45 -8.56 -3.20
CA VAL A 47 -7.44 -9.61 -2.99
C VAL A 47 -8.07 -9.96 -4.33
N THR A 48 -7.81 -11.17 -4.80
CA THR A 48 -8.36 -11.69 -6.06
C THR A 48 -9.60 -12.54 -5.78
N LEU A 49 -10.66 -12.31 -6.54
CA LEU A 49 -11.90 -13.06 -6.51
C LEU A 49 -11.93 -14.14 -7.61
N PRO A 50 -12.79 -15.16 -7.51
CA PRO A 50 -12.89 -16.24 -8.51
C PRO A 50 -13.26 -15.78 -9.92
N ASP A 51 -13.93 -14.64 -10.03
CA ASP A 51 -14.36 -14.04 -11.30
C ASP A 51 -13.24 -13.23 -11.99
N GLY A 52 -12.02 -13.27 -11.44
CA GLY A 52 -10.86 -12.54 -11.95
C GLY A 52 -10.83 -11.07 -11.55
N GLN A 53 -11.82 -10.57 -10.79
CA GLN A 53 -11.71 -9.23 -10.21
C GLN A 53 -10.65 -9.22 -9.11
N THR A 54 -9.92 -8.11 -9.01
CA THR A 54 -8.93 -7.89 -7.95
C THR A 54 -9.17 -6.55 -7.29
N LEU A 55 -9.11 -6.52 -5.96
CA LEU A 55 -8.99 -5.28 -5.19
C LEU A 55 -7.52 -5.07 -4.83
N LEU A 56 -6.93 -3.97 -5.27
CA LEU A 56 -5.58 -3.56 -4.87
C LEU A 56 -5.69 -2.46 -3.83
N ILE A 57 -4.99 -2.63 -2.71
CA ILE A 57 -4.92 -1.68 -1.59
C ILE A 57 -3.47 -1.29 -1.43
N THR A 58 -3.16 -0.01 -1.60
CA THR A 58 -1.83 0.55 -1.36
C THR A 58 -1.81 1.20 0.01
N CYS A 59 -0.93 0.71 0.87
CA CYS A 59 -0.66 1.30 2.18
C CYS A 59 0.23 2.52 1.97
N SER A 60 -0.35 3.72 2.11
CA SER A 60 0.45 4.95 2.06
C SER A 60 1.29 5.04 3.34
N ALA A 61 2.61 4.96 3.21
CA ALA A 61 3.52 5.34 4.27
C ALA A 61 3.26 6.82 4.60
N ASP A 62 2.89 7.10 5.85
CA ASP A 62 2.67 8.48 6.31
C ASP A 62 3.97 9.26 6.09
N ALA A 63 3.94 10.33 5.28
CA ALA A 63 5.11 11.18 5.11
C ALA A 63 5.54 11.68 6.50
N PRO A 64 6.85 11.72 6.82
CA PRO A 64 7.29 12.20 8.11
C PRO A 64 6.76 13.60 8.33
N ARG A 65 5.92 13.78 9.36
CA ARG A 65 5.34 15.07 9.74
C ARG A 65 6.47 16.09 9.83
N ARG A 66 6.53 17.01 8.88
CA ARG A 66 7.50 18.10 8.84
C ARG A 66 7.38 18.88 10.15
N ARG A 67 8.28 18.64 11.11
CA ARG A 67 8.36 19.44 12.34
C ARG A 67 8.60 20.88 11.90
N ARG A 68 7.61 21.74 12.10
CA ARG A 68 7.75 23.18 11.89
C ARG A 68 8.77 23.66 12.93
N ARG A 69 9.95 24.06 12.48
CA ARG A 69 10.95 24.70 13.35
C ARG A 69 10.30 25.98 13.84
N ILE A 70 9.95 26.02 15.12
CA ILE A 70 9.58 27.27 15.78
C ILE A 70 10.91 27.92 16.10
N ASP A 71 11.31 28.93 15.34
CA ASP A 71 12.43 29.77 15.74
C ASP A 71 12.02 30.47 17.04
N SER A 72 12.65 30.07 18.15
CA SER A 72 12.53 30.77 19.42
C SER A 72 13.18 32.14 19.23
N ALA A 73 12.35 33.17 19.03
CA ALA A 73 12.79 34.55 19.07
C ALA A 73 13.38 34.83 20.46
N VAL A 74 14.70 34.97 20.52
CA VAL A 74 15.43 35.46 21.69
C VAL A 74 15.12 36.97 21.82
N PRO A 75 14.52 37.44 22.92
CA PRO A 75 14.33 38.88 23.10
C PRO A 75 15.67 39.54 23.47
N PRO A 76 15.96 40.75 22.94
CA PRO A 76 17.18 41.47 23.29
C PRO A 76 17.12 42.00 24.74
N SER A 77 18.28 41.99 25.38
CA SER A 77 18.55 42.47 26.75
C SER A 77 18.46 43.99 26.89
#